data_AF-A0A7W4E284-F1
#
_entry.id   AF-A0A7W4E284-F1
#
_cell.length_a   1.000
_cell.length_b   1.000
_cell.length_c   1.000
_cell.angle_alpha   90.00
_cell.angle_beta   90.00
_cell.angle_gamma   90.00
#
_symmetry.space_group_name_H-M   'P 1'
#
loop_
_entity.id
_entity.type
_entity.pdbx_description
1 polymer ?
#
loop_
_entity_poly.entity_id
_entity_poly.type
_entity_poly.pdbx_seq_one_letter_code
_entity_poly.pdbx_strand_id
1 'polypeptide(L)'
;MKTLENYTIVKETEKALLIKAFVSELEKEVEFWLPKSKTEKKDEGLEIDTETWETKIEELKIPQEEDCVFVYVDKYEELEKSYKLILTATLKKINTNPWAFVPKTLVKDLGEIEENERGKFYFKIPLWFWEKNLEKIISDTLEFFNKDKEEEEKFKKNDFKLHNVEKNKS
;
A
#
# COMPACT_ATOMS: atom_id res chain seq x y z
N MET A 1 8.47 33.81 2.94
CA MET A 1 7.05 33.42 2.81
C MET A 1 6.93 32.64 1.51
N LYS A 2 6.28 31.49 1.54
CA LYS A 2 5.85 30.74 0.34
C LYS A 2 4.35 30.92 0.19
N THR A 3 3.89 31.17 -1.03
CA THR A 3 2.46 31.22 -1.35
C THR A 3 2.10 30.00 -2.20
N LEU A 4 1.07 29.27 -1.79
CA LEU A 4 0.44 28.22 -2.59
C LEU A 4 -0.83 28.78 -3.24
N GLU A 5 -0.78 28.97 -4.54
CA GLU A 5 -1.90 29.52 -5.32
C GLU A 5 -2.95 28.44 -5.67
N ASN A 6 -2.48 27.22 -5.98
CA ASN A 6 -3.34 26.11 -6.38
C ASN A 6 -3.31 25.01 -5.31
N TYR A 7 -4.26 25.07 -4.37
CA TYR A 7 -4.43 24.06 -3.33
C TYR A 7 -5.91 23.74 -3.09
N THR A 8 -6.17 22.51 -2.66
CA THR A 8 -7.48 22.06 -2.19
C THR A 8 -7.39 21.76 -0.70
N ILE A 9 -8.34 22.24 0.10
CA ILE A 9 -8.46 21.84 1.51
C ILE A 9 -9.22 20.52 1.55
N VAL A 10 -8.53 19.44 1.93
CA VAL A 10 -9.10 18.09 2.05
C VAL A 10 -9.77 17.93 3.41
N LYS A 11 -9.14 18.46 4.46
CA LYS A 11 -9.65 18.40 5.83
C LYS A 11 -9.15 19.59 6.65
N GLU A 12 -10.00 20.10 7.53
CA GLU A 12 -9.66 21.20 8.43
C GLU A 12 -9.92 20.77 9.89
N THR A 13 -8.96 21.04 10.77
CA THR A 13 -9.07 20.81 12.22
C THR A 13 -8.89 22.13 12.96
N GLU A 14 -9.07 22.13 14.28
CA GLU A 14 -8.81 23.32 15.11
C GLU A 14 -7.35 23.82 14.99
N LYS A 15 -6.38 22.92 14.80
CA LYS A 15 -4.95 23.24 14.84
C LYS A 15 -4.24 23.20 13.48
N ALA A 16 -4.78 22.47 12.50
CA ALA A 16 -4.10 22.22 11.23
C ALA A 16 -5.06 22.08 10.04
N LEU A 17 -4.52 22.29 8.84
CA LEU A 17 -5.16 22.13 7.55
C LEU A 17 -4.48 21.00 6.78
N LEU A 18 -5.25 20.01 6.34
CA LEU A 18 -4.80 19.03 5.35
C LEU A 18 -5.10 19.61 3.98
N ILE A 19 -4.05 19.87 3.22
CA ILE A 19 -4.17 20.39 1.87
C ILE A 19 -3.60 19.42 0.87
N LYS A 20 -4.14 19.47 -0.34
CA LYS A 20 -3.59 18.84 -1.53
C LYS A 20 -3.16 19.94 -2.49
N ALA A 21 -1.88 19.99 -2.82
CA ALA A 21 -1.32 21.04 -3.66
C ALA A 21 -0.22 20.50 -4.57
N PHE A 22 -0.05 21.14 -5.73
CA PHE A 22 1.13 20.92 -6.55
C PHE A 22 2.33 21.63 -5.92
N VAL A 23 3.41 20.88 -5.66
CA VAL A 23 4.63 21.41 -5.05
C VAL A 23 5.71 21.48 -6.12
N SER A 24 6.02 22.70 -6.56
CA SER A 24 7.00 22.98 -7.62
C SER A 24 8.37 22.34 -7.36
N GLU A 25 8.82 22.36 -6.10
CA GLU A 25 10.12 21.84 -5.66
C GLU A 25 10.21 20.31 -5.74
N LEU A 26 9.07 19.63 -5.88
CA LEU A 26 8.97 18.17 -5.99
C LEU A 26 8.41 17.72 -7.33
N GLU A 27 7.95 18.65 -8.18
CA GLU A 27 7.28 18.42 -9.46
C GLU A 27 6.11 17.41 -9.38
N LYS A 28 5.43 17.36 -8.23
CA LYS A 28 4.31 16.43 -7.99
C LYS A 28 3.22 17.08 -7.16
N GLU A 29 2.01 16.56 -7.32
CA GLU A 29 0.90 16.83 -6.42
C GLU A 29 1.06 16.00 -5.15
N VAL A 30 0.98 16.65 -3.99
CA VAL A 30 1.11 16.01 -2.68
C VAL A 30 0.03 16.48 -1.73
N GLU A 31 -0.37 15.58 -0.85
CA GLU A 31 -1.29 15.86 0.25
C GLU A 31 -0.49 15.91 1.57
N PHE A 32 -0.65 16.99 2.34
CA PHE A 32 0.11 17.20 3.57
C PHE A 32 -0.57 18.17 4.55
N TRP A 33 -0.23 18.04 5.83
CA TRP A 33 -0.74 18.88 6.91
C TRP A 33 0.10 20.15 7.10
N LEU A 34 -0.58 21.28 7.32
CA LEU A 34 -0.01 22.57 7.69
C LEU A 34 -0.63 23.11 9.00
N PRO A 35 0.17 23.61 9.94
CA PRO A 35 -0.34 24.18 11.19
C PRO A 35 -0.94 25.57 10.97
N LYS A 36 -2.18 25.79 11.42
CA LYS A 36 -2.90 27.07 11.26
C LYS A 36 -2.19 28.26 11.90
N SER A 37 -1.43 28.03 12.97
CA SER A 37 -0.61 29.07 13.62
C SER A 37 0.51 29.60 12.74
N LYS A 38 0.82 28.91 11.64
CA LYS A 38 1.89 29.20 10.68
C LYS A 38 1.37 29.33 9.24
N THR A 39 0.05 29.30 9.06
CA THR A 39 -0.59 29.45 7.75
C THR A 39 -1.63 30.56 7.79
N GLU A 40 -1.56 31.46 6.82
CA GLU A 40 -2.53 32.53 6.64
C GLU A 40 -3.26 32.36 5.30
N LYS A 41 -4.59 32.32 5.35
CA LYS A 41 -5.42 32.31 4.13
C LYS A 41 -5.54 33.75 3.65
N LYS A 42 -5.03 34.05 2.46
CA LYS A 42 -5.21 35.35 1.79
C LYS A 42 -5.99 35.16 0.49
N ASP A 43 -6.47 36.26 -0.08
CA ASP A 43 -7.24 36.26 -1.33
C ASP A 43 -6.46 35.63 -2.51
N GLU A 44 -5.13 35.71 -2.47
CA GLU A 44 -4.23 35.23 -3.54
C GLU A 44 -3.67 33.80 -3.30
N GLY A 45 -3.95 33.19 -2.15
CA GLY A 45 -3.48 31.84 -1.84
C GLY A 45 -3.22 31.59 -0.37
N LEU A 46 -2.59 30.45 -0.08
CA LEU A 46 -2.19 30.07 1.27
C LEU A 46 -0.74 30.50 1.51
N GLU A 47 -0.54 31.47 2.41
CA GLU A 47 0.79 31.89 2.82
C GLU A 47 1.31 31.01 3.96
N ILE A 48 2.56 30.58 3.80
CA ILE A 48 3.30 29.74 4.74
C ILE A 48 4.60 30.47 5.03
N ASP A 49 5.00 30.53 6.30
CA ASP A 49 6.32 31.07 6.64
C ASP A 49 7.43 30.19 6.05
N THR A 50 8.59 30.80 5.76
CA THR A 50 9.67 30.10 5.05
C THR A 50 10.21 28.90 5.82
N GLU A 51 10.34 29.01 7.15
CA GLU A 51 10.93 27.95 7.99
C GLU A 51 10.02 26.71 8.03
N THR A 52 8.71 26.93 8.21
CA THR A 52 7.71 25.87 8.10
C THR A 52 7.70 25.26 6.70
N TRP A 53 7.84 26.06 5.65
CA TRP A 53 7.86 25.56 4.27
C TRP A 53 9.10 24.69 3.98
N GLU A 54 10.29 25.17 4.32
CA GLU A 54 11.55 24.45 4.11
C GLU A 54 11.54 23.10 4.84
N THR A 55 11.11 23.10 6.11
CA THR A 55 10.94 21.87 6.90
C THR A 55 9.95 20.92 6.21
N LYS A 56 8.81 21.44 5.74
CA LYS A 56 7.79 20.65 5.06
C LYS A 56 8.32 20.06 3.74
N ILE A 57 9.11 20.82 2.98
CA ILE A 57 9.73 20.34 1.75
C ILE A 57 10.72 19.21 2.04
N GLU A 58 11.54 19.32 3.09
CA GLU A 58 12.43 18.23 3.50
C GLU A 58 11.66 16.98 3.91
N GLU A 59 10.58 17.12 4.70
CA GLU A 59 9.68 16.01 5.05
C GLU A 59 9.07 15.35 3.80
N LEU A 60 8.70 16.13 2.78
CA LEU A 60 8.07 15.63 1.55
C LEU A 60 9.05 15.09 0.51
N LYS A 61 10.35 15.44 0.62
CA LYS A 61 11.45 14.83 -0.14
C LYS A 61 11.76 13.43 0.36
N ILE A 62 11.65 13.20 1.66
CA ILE A 62 11.75 11.86 2.23
C ILE A 62 10.58 11.04 1.65
N PRO A 63 10.83 9.86 1.06
CA PRO A 63 9.74 8.97 0.65
C PRO A 63 8.84 8.78 1.87
N GLN A 64 7.60 9.24 1.80
CA GLN A 64 6.64 8.99 2.88
C GLN A 64 6.68 7.49 3.18
N GLU A 65 6.83 7.12 4.45
CA GLU A 65 6.79 5.73 4.88
C GLU A 65 5.43 5.16 4.44
N GLU A 66 5.43 4.55 3.27
CA GLU A 66 4.28 3.87 2.73
C GLU A 66 4.09 2.61 3.55
N ASP A 67 2.90 2.43 4.13
CA ASP A 67 2.57 1.22 4.86
C ASP A 67 2.93 0.01 3.98
N CYS A 68 3.79 -0.85 4.51
CA CYS A 68 4.27 -2.03 3.81
C CYS A 68 3.79 -3.29 4.51
N VAL A 69 3.67 -4.35 3.73
CA VAL A 69 3.40 -5.70 4.22
C VAL A 69 4.55 -6.61 3.83
N PHE A 70 4.86 -7.57 4.70
CA PHE A 70 5.76 -8.67 4.37
C PHE A 70 4.94 -9.85 3.86
N VAL A 71 5.21 -10.23 2.62
CA VAL A 71 4.66 -11.43 1.99
C VAL A 71 5.74 -12.50 1.97
N TYR A 72 5.54 -13.57 2.72
CA TYR A 72 6.47 -14.68 2.82
C TYR A 72 6.10 -15.76 1.82
N VAL A 73 7.02 -16.32 1.04
CA VAL A 73 6.73 -17.37 0.06
C VAL A 73 7.79 -18.46 0.07
N ASP A 74 7.38 -19.69 -0.22
CA ASP A 74 8.31 -20.80 -0.42
C ASP A 74 9.01 -20.71 -1.78
N LYS A 75 8.27 -20.24 -2.79
CA LYS A 75 8.71 -20.19 -4.19
C LYS A 75 8.17 -18.94 -4.88
N TYR A 76 9.00 -18.36 -5.74
CA TYR A 76 8.58 -17.34 -6.69
C TYR A 76 9.27 -17.57 -8.04
N GLU A 77 8.68 -17.04 -9.11
CA GLU A 77 9.30 -16.98 -10.42
C GLU A 77 9.69 -15.53 -10.71
N GLU A 78 10.94 -15.28 -11.08
CA GLU A 78 11.38 -13.97 -11.58
C GLU A 78 11.05 -13.83 -13.07
N LEU A 79 10.31 -12.78 -13.42
CA LEU A 79 10.02 -12.38 -14.79
C LEU A 79 10.73 -11.06 -15.11
N GLU A 80 10.67 -10.63 -16.37
CA GLU A 80 11.38 -9.44 -16.85
C GLU A 80 11.02 -8.19 -16.02
N LYS A 81 9.73 -7.95 -15.76
CA LYS A 81 9.21 -6.73 -15.08
C LYS A 81 8.50 -6.99 -13.76
N SER A 82 8.34 -8.25 -13.37
CA SER A 82 7.57 -8.64 -12.19
C SER A 82 8.12 -9.92 -11.55
N TYR A 83 7.70 -10.18 -10.32
CA TYR A 83 7.80 -11.47 -9.67
C TYR A 83 6.42 -12.12 -9.67
N LYS A 84 6.38 -13.43 -9.92
CA LYS A 84 5.19 -14.25 -9.68
C LYS A 84 5.37 -14.96 -8.35
N LEU A 85 4.67 -14.49 -7.34
CA LEU A 85 4.69 -15.05 -6.00
C LEU A 85 3.75 -16.26 -5.95
N ILE A 86 4.26 -17.43 -5.54
CA ILE A 86 3.42 -18.60 -5.27
C ILE A 86 3.08 -18.59 -3.79
N LEU A 87 1.81 -18.39 -3.47
CA LEU A 87 1.30 -18.26 -2.12
C LEU A 87 0.78 -19.60 -1.61
N THR A 88 0.73 -19.77 -0.29
CA THR A 88 0.21 -20.95 0.39
C THR A 88 -1.11 -20.60 1.08
N ALA A 89 -2.21 -21.16 0.60
CA ALA A 89 -3.53 -20.93 1.17
C ALA A 89 -4.26 -22.24 1.43
N THR A 90 -5.25 -22.17 2.31
CA THR A 90 -6.18 -23.27 2.56
C THR A 90 -7.61 -22.80 2.34
N LEU A 91 -8.38 -23.58 1.60
CA LEU A 91 -9.82 -23.41 1.44
C LEU A 91 -10.53 -24.53 2.22
N LYS A 92 -11.05 -24.19 3.41
CA LYS A 92 -11.48 -25.15 4.46
C LYS A 92 -10.36 -26.15 4.83
N LYS A 93 -10.30 -27.29 4.13
CA LYS A 93 -9.33 -28.39 4.33
C LYS A 93 -8.49 -28.67 3.07
N ILE A 94 -8.69 -27.90 2.01
CA ILE A 94 -8.01 -28.07 0.73
C ILE A 94 -6.83 -27.12 0.70
N ASN A 95 -5.62 -27.65 0.57
CA ASN A 95 -4.44 -26.82 0.31
C ASN A 95 -4.46 -26.35 -1.14
N THR A 96 -4.23 -25.06 -1.34
CA THR A 96 -4.21 -24.42 -2.65
C THR A 96 -3.05 -23.43 -2.73
N ASN A 97 -2.51 -23.28 -3.93
CA ASN A 97 -1.35 -22.43 -4.18
C ASN A 97 -1.71 -21.32 -5.17
N PRO A 98 -2.50 -20.31 -4.75
CA PRO A 98 -2.76 -19.17 -5.61
C PRO A 98 -1.46 -18.40 -5.88
N TRP A 99 -1.48 -17.58 -6.92
CA TRP A 99 -0.32 -16.78 -7.29
C TRP A 99 -0.68 -15.33 -7.50
N ALA A 100 0.30 -14.45 -7.33
CA ALA A 100 0.16 -13.02 -7.55
C ALA A 100 1.35 -12.46 -8.32
N PHE A 101 1.09 -11.54 -9.25
CA PHE A 101 2.15 -10.78 -9.91
C PHE A 101 2.45 -9.51 -9.14
N VAL A 102 3.72 -9.31 -8.80
CA VAL A 102 4.22 -8.10 -8.13
C VAL A 102 5.22 -7.41 -9.05
N PRO A 103 4.94 -6.20 -9.54
CA PRO A 103 5.91 -5.41 -10.31
C PRO A 103 7.20 -5.20 -9.53
N LYS A 104 8.36 -5.37 -10.19
CA LYS A 104 9.68 -5.14 -9.57
C LYS A 104 9.81 -3.74 -8.99
N THR A 105 9.18 -2.75 -9.62
CA THR A 105 9.15 -1.34 -9.19
C THR A 105 8.43 -1.11 -7.86
N LEU A 106 7.58 -2.05 -7.42
CA LEU A 106 6.85 -1.95 -6.16
C LEU A 106 7.51 -2.75 -5.02
N VAL A 107 8.54 -3.56 -5.32
CA VAL A 107 9.27 -4.30 -4.28
C VAL A 107 10.23 -3.34 -3.59
N LYS A 108 10.00 -3.08 -2.31
CA LYS A 108 10.84 -2.22 -1.47
C LYS A 108 12.02 -2.99 -0.89
N ASP A 109 11.83 -4.27 -0.61
CA ASP A 109 12.85 -5.17 -0.10
C ASP A 109 12.51 -6.63 -0.46
N LEU A 110 13.55 -7.43 -0.68
CA LEU A 110 13.47 -8.86 -1.02
C LEU A 110 14.64 -9.57 -0.36
N GLY A 111 14.37 -10.64 0.38
CA GLY A 111 15.41 -11.46 0.97
C GLY A 111 15.02 -12.92 1.15
N GLU A 112 16.02 -13.73 1.45
CA GLU A 112 15.90 -15.14 1.81
C GLU A 112 16.05 -15.27 3.33
N ILE A 113 15.25 -16.13 3.94
CA ILE A 113 15.25 -16.43 5.36
C ILE A 113 15.43 -17.94 5.55
N GLU A 114 15.86 -18.35 6.75
CA GLU A 114 15.82 -19.77 7.11
C GLU A 114 14.39 -20.29 6.97
N GLU A 115 14.25 -21.39 6.23
CA GLU A 115 12.97 -22.02 5.97
C GLU A 115 12.24 -22.30 7.29
N ASN A 116 11.08 -21.69 7.44
CA ASN A 116 10.24 -21.81 8.61
C ASN A 116 8.77 -22.00 8.19
N GLU A 117 7.85 -22.05 9.14
CA GLU A 117 6.42 -22.25 8.85
C GLU A 117 5.78 -21.19 7.92
N ARG A 118 6.47 -20.07 7.65
CA ARG A 118 5.96 -18.92 6.89
C ARG A 118 6.49 -18.88 5.46
N GLY A 119 7.67 -19.46 5.24
CA GLY A 119 8.27 -19.59 3.92
C GLY A 119 9.79 -19.41 3.92
N LYS A 120 10.34 -19.35 2.71
CA LYS A 120 11.79 -19.25 2.48
C LYS A 120 12.23 -17.86 2.03
N PHE A 121 11.34 -17.09 1.44
CA PHE A 121 11.61 -15.74 0.92
C PHE A 121 10.61 -14.74 1.48
N TYR A 122 11.00 -13.47 1.62
CA TYR A 122 10.08 -12.39 1.95
C TYR A 122 10.10 -11.29 0.89
N PHE A 123 8.95 -10.67 0.67
CA PHE A 123 8.77 -9.49 -0.16
C PHE A 123 8.15 -8.38 0.68
N LYS A 124 8.83 -7.23 0.77
CA LYS A 124 8.27 -6.01 1.34
C LYS A 124 7.63 -5.19 0.21
N ILE A 125 6.31 -5.05 0.26
CA ILE A 125 5.52 -4.37 -0.79
C ILE A 125 4.51 -3.40 -0.16
N PRO A 126 4.03 -2.39 -0.91
CA PRO A 126 3.00 -1.47 -0.45
C PRO A 126 1.70 -2.18 -0.05
N LEU A 127 1.13 -1.79 1.08
CA LEU A 127 -0.08 -2.37 1.64
C LEU A 127 -1.29 -2.19 0.72
N TRP A 128 -1.47 -0.99 0.15
CA TRP A 128 -2.58 -0.71 -0.78
C TRP A 128 -2.55 -1.65 -1.99
N PHE A 129 -1.35 -1.97 -2.49
CA PHE A 129 -1.17 -2.85 -3.63
C PHE A 129 -1.52 -4.28 -3.24
N TRP A 130 -1.05 -4.70 -2.06
CA TRP A 130 -1.35 -6.03 -1.54
C TRP A 130 -2.84 -6.24 -1.32
N GLU A 131 -3.53 -5.30 -0.68
CA GLU A 131 -4.96 -5.43 -0.38
C GLU A 131 -5.80 -5.55 -1.66
N LYS A 132 -5.49 -4.73 -2.68
CA LYS A 132 -6.16 -4.82 -3.99
C LYS A 132 -5.93 -6.18 -4.67
N ASN A 133 -4.72 -6.73 -4.59
CA ASN A 133 -4.42 -8.03 -5.19
C ASN A 133 -5.04 -9.18 -4.40
N LEU A 134 -5.06 -9.09 -3.07
CA LEU A 134 -5.61 -10.14 -2.19
C LEU A 134 -7.09 -10.39 -2.48
N GLU A 135 -7.87 -9.33 -2.69
CA GLU A 135 -9.29 -9.49 -3.05
C GLU A 135 -9.48 -10.24 -4.36
N LYS A 136 -8.65 -9.92 -5.37
CA LYS A 136 -8.66 -10.61 -6.65
C LYS A 136 -8.27 -12.08 -6.49
N ILE A 137 -7.21 -12.38 -5.75
CA ILE A 137 -6.75 -13.75 -5.50
C ILE A 137 -7.86 -14.61 -4.88
N ILE A 138 -8.56 -14.06 -3.87
CA ILE A 138 -9.67 -14.75 -3.22
C ILE A 138 -10.80 -14.98 -4.22
N SER A 139 -11.17 -13.96 -5.01
CA SER A 139 -12.22 -14.06 -6.01
C SER A 139 -11.91 -15.14 -7.05
N ASP A 140 -10.72 -15.09 -7.66
CA ASP A 140 -10.28 -16.03 -8.70
C ASP A 140 -10.21 -17.47 -8.15
N THR A 141 -9.75 -17.63 -6.91
CA THR A 141 -9.71 -18.94 -6.24
C THR A 141 -11.12 -19.49 -6.00
N LEU A 142 -12.03 -18.67 -5.47
CA LEU A 142 -13.40 -19.09 -5.22
C LEU A 142 -14.14 -19.40 -6.53
N GLU A 143 -13.97 -18.59 -7.57
CA GLU A 143 -14.55 -18.85 -8.90
C GLU A 143 -14.11 -20.21 -9.44
N PHE A 144 -12.80 -20.51 -9.35
CA PHE A 144 -12.26 -21.80 -9.78
C PHE A 144 -12.88 -22.98 -9.02
N PHE A 145 -12.93 -22.92 -7.69
CA PHE A 145 -13.42 -24.03 -6.85
C PHE A 145 -14.96 -24.14 -6.80
N ASN A 146 -15.68 -23.08 -7.16
CA ASN A 146 -17.15 -23.04 -7.15
C ASN A 146 -17.78 -23.26 -8.53
N LYS A 147 -16.98 -23.32 -9.60
CA LYS A 147 -17.46 -23.36 -11.00
C LYS A 147 -18.56 -24.39 -11.25
N ASP A 148 -18.40 -25.59 -10.68
CA ASP A 148 -19.30 -26.73 -10.92
C ASP A 148 -20.10 -27.12 -9.66
N LYS A 149 -20.23 -26.21 -8.69
CA LYS A 149 -20.90 -26.48 -7.41
C LYS A 149 -22.28 -25.85 -7.33
N GLU A 150 -23.22 -26.58 -6.72
CA GLU A 150 -24.50 -26.02 -6.29
C GLU A 150 -24.30 -24.95 -5.22
N GLU A 151 -25.22 -23.98 -5.14
CA GLU A 151 -25.08 -22.78 -4.29
C GLU A 151 -24.84 -23.11 -2.81
N GLU A 152 -25.42 -24.20 -2.31
CA GLU A 152 -25.28 -24.67 -0.92
C GLU A 152 -23.89 -25.25 -0.63
N GLU A 153 -23.18 -25.71 -1.65
CA GLU A 153 -21.86 -26.34 -1.55
C GLU A 153 -20.70 -25.38 -1.87
N LYS A 154 -21.01 -24.17 -2.35
CA LYS A 154 -20.03 -23.16 -2.71
C LYS A 154 -19.22 -22.72 -1.49
N PHE A 155 -17.92 -22.62 -1.68
CA PHE A 155 -17.01 -22.00 -0.75
C PHE A 155 -17.26 -20.49 -0.68
N LYS A 156 -17.11 -19.93 0.52
CA LYS A 156 -17.24 -18.49 0.80
C LYS A 156 -15.88 -17.88 1.09
N LYS A 157 -15.79 -16.55 1.03
CA LYS A 157 -14.57 -15.80 1.40
C LYS A 157 -13.99 -16.22 2.76
N ASN A 158 -14.85 -16.46 3.76
CA ASN A 158 -14.42 -16.86 5.10
C ASN A 158 -13.82 -18.27 5.16
N ASP A 159 -14.02 -19.09 4.14
CA ASP A 159 -13.40 -20.42 4.04
C ASP A 159 -11.94 -20.34 3.59
N PHE A 160 -11.51 -19.21 3.05
CA PHE A 160 -10.16 -18.98 2.55
C PHE A 160 -9.25 -18.44 3.65
N LYS A 161 -8.14 -19.13 3.89
CA LYS A 161 -7.09 -18.72 4.82
C LYS A 161 -5.76 -18.65 4.08
N LEU A 162 -5.13 -17.48 4.11
CA LEU A 162 -3.78 -17.27 3.61
C LEU A 162 -2.77 -17.38 4.76
N HIS A 163 -1.65 -18.07 4.54
CA HIS A 163 -0.66 -18.31 5.60
C HIS A 163 0.58 -17.41 5.49
N ASN A 164 0.68 -16.62 4.42
CA ASN A 164 1.91 -15.98 3.94
C ASN A 164 2.06 -14.50 4.30
N VAL A 165 1.29 -13.94 5.24
CA VAL A 165 1.23 -12.47 5.43
C VAL A 165 1.31 -12.07 6.90
N GLU A 166 2.18 -11.09 7.19
CA GLU A 166 2.19 -10.37 8.46
C GLU A 166 2.03 -8.87 8.19
N LYS A 167 0.96 -8.26 8.73
CA LYS A 167 0.84 -6.79 8.77
C LYS A 167 1.66 -6.30 9.96
N ASN A 168 2.60 -5.38 9.75
CA ASN A 168 3.16 -4.66 10.88
C ASN A 168 2.01 -3.94 11.59
N LYS A 169 1.82 -4.25 12.87
CA LYS A 169 1.18 -3.29 13.77
C LYS A 169 2.25 -2.23 14.04
N SER A 170 2.08 -1.06 13.42
CA SER A 170 2.70 0.16 13.91
C SER A 170 2.39 0.35 15.39
#